data_AF-A0A498IPB2-F1
#
_entry.id   AF-A0A498IPB2-F1
#
_cell.length_a   1.000
_cell.length_b   1.000
_cell.length_c   1.000
_cell.angle_alpha   90.00
_cell.angle_beta   90.00
_cell.angle_gamma   90.00
#
_symmetry.space_group_name_H-M   'P 1'
#
loop_
_entity.id
_entity.type
_entity.pdbx_description
1 polymer ?
#
loop_
_entity_poly.entity_id
_entity_poly.type
_entity_poly.pdbx_seq_one_letter_code
_entity_poly.pdbx_strand_id
1 'polypeptide(L)'
;MLHNFLDRVLPACKAGLEDPDDDVRAVAADALIPTSAAIVALKGETLHSIVMLLWDILLDLDDLSPSTSSVMNLLAEIYSQEDMIPWIFEDLTSKEFDLNEFSSIDDTGEGLISHDNPFMLSTLAPRLWPFMRHSITSVRYSAIRTLVNFSSLGLL
;
A
#
# COMPACT_ATOMS: atom_id res chain seq x y z
N MET A 1 6.66 2.09 -23.95
CA MET A 1 5.43 2.69 -24.51
C MET A 1 4.30 2.84 -23.49
N LEU A 2 4.14 1.95 -22.50
CA LEU A 2 3.08 2.03 -21.48
C LEU A 2 3.18 3.23 -20.52
N HIS A 3 4.39 3.70 -20.19
CA HIS A 3 4.58 4.83 -19.25
C HIS A 3 3.80 6.11 -19.66
N ASN A 4 3.80 6.45 -20.96
CA ASN A 4 3.11 7.65 -21.45
C ASN A 4 1.57 7.56 -21.41
N PHE A 5 1.03 6.35 -21.27
CA PHE A 5 -0.42 6.14 -21.15
C PHE A 5 -0.88 6.13 -19.70
N LEU A 6 -0.03 5.62 -18.78
CA LEU A 6 -0.37 5.59 -17.36
C LEU A 6 -0.63 6.99 -16.82
N ASP A 7 0.22 7.97 -17.12
CA ASP A 7 0.04 9.36 -16.66
C ASP A 7 -1.31 9.98 -17.08
N ARG A 8 -1.88 9.52 -18.20
CA ARG A 8 -3.16 10.00 -18.72
C ARG A 8 -4.36 9.25 -18.14
N VAL A 9 -4.19 7.97 -17.85
CA VAL A 9 -5.27 7.06 -17.41
C VAL A 9 -5.36 7.01 -15.89
N LEU A 10 -4.25 7.21 -15.20
CA LEU A 10 -4.16 7.13 -13.74
C LEU A 10 -5.12 8.07 -13.01
N PRO A 11 -5.35 9.33 -13.42
CA PRO A 11 -6.35 10.17 -12.77
C PRO A 11 -7.77 9.59 -12.85
N ALA A 12 -8.12 8.98 -13.99
CA ALA A 12 -9.41 8.34 -14.18
C ALA A 12 -9.54 7.04 -13.36
N CYS A 13 -8.47 6.23 -13.31
CA CYS A 13 -8.45 5.04 -12.46
C CYS A 13 -8.50 5.40 -10.97
N LYS A 14 -7.81 6.46 -10.54
CA LYS A 14 -7.87 6.94 -9.16
C LYS A 14 -9.28 7.42 -8.79
N ALA A 15 -9.93 8.18 -9.68
CA ALA A 15 -11.33 8.55 -9.50
C ALA A 15 -12.25 7.32 -9.41
N GLY A 16 -11.99 6.26 -10.19
CA GLY A 16 -12.73 5.00 -10.10
C GLY A 16 -12.47 4.23 -8.80
N LEU A 17 -11.27 4.30 -8.23
CA LEU A 17 -10.95 3.73 -6.92
C LEU A 17 -11.64 4.50 -5.78
N GLU A 18 -11.82 5.81 -5.93
CA GLU A 18 -12.53 6.69 -4.98
C GLU A 18 -14.05 6.66 -5.16
N ASP A 19 -14.57 5.89 -6.12
CA ASP A 19 -16.01 5.84 -6.42
C ASP A 19 -16.79 5.18 -5.27
N PRO A 20 -17.96 5.69 -4.88
CA PRO A 20 -18.80 5.07 -3.85
C PRO A 20 -19.33 3.69 -4.25
N ASP A 21 -19.49 3.41 -5.55
CA ASP A 21 -19.94 2.12 -6.05
C ASP A 21 -18.80 1.10 -6.03
N ASP A 22 -19.06 -0.02 -5.36
CA ASP A 22 -18.08 -1.09 -5.20
C ASP A 22 -17.69 -1.77 -6.51
N ASP A 23 -18.64 -1.91 -7.44
CA ASP A 23 -18.36 -2.51 -8.74
C ASP A 23 -17.43 -1.61 -9.56
N VAL A 24 -17.55 -0.29 -9.43
CA VAL A 24 -16.65 0.68 -10.08
C VAL A 24 -15.25 0.58 -9.50
N ARG A 25 -15.12 0.50 -8.16
CA ARG A 25 -13.83 0.29 -7.49
C ARG A 25 -13.18 -1.02 -7.93
N ALA A 26 -13.95 -2.10 -8.04
CA ALA A 26 -13.45 -3.41 -8.48
C ALA A 26 -12.84 -3.33 -9.89
N VAL A 27 -13.58 -2.74 -10.84
CA VAL A 27 -13.13 -2.58 -12.23
C VAL A 27 -11.90 -1.67 -12.32
N ALA A 28 -11.87 -0.58 -11.55
CA ALA A 28 -10.73 0.32 -11.49
C ALA A 28 -9.47 -0.37 -10.96
N ALA A 29 -9.60 -1.17 -9.89
CA ALA A 29 -8.51 -1.96 -9.34
C ALA A 29 -7.98 -3.00 -10.33
N ASP A 30 -8.88 -3.78 -10.96
CA ASP A 30 -8.49 -4.81 -11.93
C ASP A 30 -7.80 -4.23 -13.17
N ALA A 31 -8.22 -3.04 -13.62
CA ALA A 31 -7.59 -2.33 -14.74
C ALA A 31 -6.14 -1.91 -14.44
N LEU A 32 -5.81 -1.68 -13.17
CA LEU A 32 -4.48 -1.24 -12.73
C LEU A 32 -3.50 -2.40 -12.49
N ILE A 33 -3.98 -3.64 -12.29
CA ILE A 33 -3.14 -4.83 -12.07
C ILE A 33 -2.01 -4.96 -13.11
N PRO A 34 -2.26 -4.94 -14.44
CA PRO A 34 -1.19 -5.07 -15.43
C PRO A 34 -0.22 -3.89 -15.48
N THR A 35 -0.51 -2.80 -14.75
CA THR A 35 0.31 -1.59 -14.68
C THR A 35 1.09 -1.46 -13.38
N SER A 36 1.03 -2.44 -12.48
CA SER A 36 1.70 -2.45 -11.17
C SER A 36 3.17 -2.01 -11.22
N ALA A 37 3.97 -2.57 -12.13
CA ALA A 37 5.36 -2.19 -12.34
C ALA A 37 5.52 -0.70 -12.69
N ALA A 38 4.65 -0.19 -13.57
CA ALA A 38 4.67 1.21 -13.97
C ALA A 38 4.18 2.14 -12.85
N ILE A 39 3.23 1.70 -12.01
CA ILE A 39 2.78 2.41 -10.81
C ILE A 39 3.94 2.58 -9.83
N VAL A 40 4.69 1.52 -9.55
CA VAL A 40 5.87 1.57 -8.67
C VAL A 40 6.97 2.48 -9.25
N ALA A 41 7.11 2.51 -10.57
CA ALA A 41 8.04 3.41 -11.26
C ALA A 41 7.65 4.91 -11.23
N LEU A 42 6.42 5.28 -10.84
CA LEU A 42 6.02 6.70 -10.67
C LEU A 42 6.71 7.36 -9.47
N LYS A 43 7.10 6.57 -8.46
CA LYS A 43 7.87 6.99 -7.28
C LYS A 43 7.19 8.07 -6.41
N GLY A 44 7.71 8.28 -5.20
CA GLY A 44 7.35 9.41 -4.33
C GLY A 44 5.86 9.49 -3.96
N GLU A 45 5.32 10.70 -3.97
CA GLU A 45 3.96 11.01 -3.48
C GLU A 45 2.85 10.31 -4.27
N THR A 46 3.03 10.10 -5.57
CA THR A 46 1.99 9.46 -6.41
C THR A 46 1.83 7.98 -6.06
N LEU A 47 2.94 7.26 -5.91
CA LEU A 47 2.92 5.86 -5.45
C LEU A 47 2.29 5.76 -4.06
N HIS A 48 2.71 6.63 -3.14
CA HIS A 48 2.17 6.67 -1.77
C HIS A 48 0.67 6.90 -1.76
N SER A 49 0.17 7.88 -2.52
CA SER A 49 -1.25 8.19 -2.59
C SER A 49 -2.09 7.00 -3.09
N ILE A 50 -1.59 6.24 -4.07
CA ILE A 50 -2.31 5.07 -4.60
C ILE A 50 -2.33 3.94 -3.58
N VAL A 51 -1.19 3.62 -2.98
CA VAL A 51 -1.10 2.51 -2.01
C VAL A 51 -1.96 2.80 -0.77
N MET A 52 -1.92 4.02 -0.25
CA MET A 52 -2.76 4.40 0.89
C MET A 52 -4.24 4.36 0.54
N LEU A 53 -4.63 4.85 -0.64
CA LEU A 53 -6.02 4.75 -1.10
C LEU A 53 -6.51 3.29 -1.14
N LEU A 54 -5.69 2.35 -1.62
CA LEU A 54 -6.05 0.93 -1.64
C LEU A 54 -6.20 0.35 -0.22
N TRP A 55 -5.33 0.76 0.71
CA TRP A 55 -5.44 0.36 2.12
C TRP A 55 -6.67 0.95 2.80
N ASP A 56 -7.01 2.21 2.51
CA ASP A 56 -8.18 2.88 3.06
C ASP A 56 -9.47 2.23 2.53
N ILE A 57 -9.51 1.91 1.23
CA ILE A 57 -10.60 1.11 0.65
C ILE A 57 -10.75 -0.20 1.41
N LEU A 58 -9.68 -0.98 1.62
CA LEU A 58 -9.77 -2.24 2.37
C LEU A 58 -10.29 -2.08 3.81
N LEU A 59 -10.12 -0.93 4.47
CA LEU A 59 -10.66 -0.70 5.80
C LEU A 59 -12.18 -0.46 5.78
N ASP A 60 -12.70 0.07 4.67
CA ASP A 60 -14.10 0.44 4.50
C ASP A 60 -14.94 -0.65 3.80
N LEU A 61 -14.30 -1.69 3.25
CA LEU A 61 -14.99 -2.75 2.51
C LEU A 61 -15.63 -3.82 3.40
N ASP A 62 -16.80 -4.26 2.97
CA ASP A 62 -17.49 -5.42 3.52
C ASP A 62 -16.86 -6.72 2.98
N ASP A 63 -16.82 -7.78 3.79
CA ASP A 63 -16.20 -9.09 3.45
C ASP A 63 -16.93 -9.84 2.32
N LEU A 64 -17.98 -9.25 1.74
CA LEU A 64 -18.75 -9.80 0.63
C LEU A 64 -18.72 -8.91 -0.62
N SER A 65 -18.01 -7.80 -0.58
CA SER A 65 -17.95 -6.86 -1.69
C SER A 65 -17.12 -7.43 -2.86
N PRO A 66 -17.58 -7.25 -4.11
CA PRO A 66 -16.79 -7.55 -5.31
C PRO A 66 -15.39 -6.93 -5.31
N SER A 67 -15.24 -5.69 -4.84
CA SER A 67 -13.97 -4.98 -4.89
C SER A 67 -12.92 -5.50 -3.90
N THR A 68 -13.32 -6.18 -2.82
CA THR A 68 -12.38 -6.74 -1.83
C THR A 68 -11.32 -7.63 -2.49
N SER A 69 -11.73 -8.48 -3.43
CA SER A 69 -10.77 -9.35 -4.14
C SER A 69 -9.89 -8.56 -5.11
N SER A 70 -10.47 -7.63 -5.88
CA SER A 70 -9.73 -6.86 -6.89
C SER A 70 -8.70 -5.93 -6.24
N VAL A 71 -9.08 -5.23 -5.17
CA VAL A 71 -8.18 -4.34 -4.40
C VAL A 71 -7.05 -5.14 -3.74
N MET A 72 -7.37 -6.27 -3.10
CA MET A 72 -6.35 -7.13 -2.50
C MET A 72 -5.40 -7.71 -3.54
N ASN A 73 -5.89 -8.09 -4.72
CA ASN A 73 -5.06 -8.56 -5.83
C ASN A 73 -4.10 -7.47 -6.31
N LEU A 74 -4.59 -6.23 -6.47
CA LEU A 74 -3.77 -5.11 -6.89
C LEU A 74 -2.67 -4.79 -5.86
N LEU A 75 -3.00 -4.76 -4.56
CA LEU A 75 -2.00 -4.60 -3.49
C LEU A 75 -0.94 -5.70 -3.54
N ALA A 76 -1.37 -6.96 -3.66
CA ALA A 76 -0.48 -8.10 -3.75
C ALA A 76 0.46 -8.04 -4.98
N GLU A 77 0.03 -7.39 -6.06
CA GLU A 77 0.80 -7.22 -7.30
C GLU A 77 1.74 -6.02 -7.24
N ILE A 78 1.36 -4.93 -6.56
CA ILE A 78 2.25 -3.79 -6.32
C ILE A 78 3.42 -4.22 -5.44
N TYR A 79 3.15 -4.96 -4.36
CA TYR A 79 4.20 -5.41 -3.45
C TYR A 79 5.04 -6.58 -3.96
N SER A 80 4.67 -7.23 -5.07
CA SER A 80 5.53 -8.20 -5.75
C SER A 80 6.56 -7.56 -6.68
N GLN A 81 6.51 -6.24 -6.89
CA GLN A 81 7.48 -5.54 -7.73
C GLN A 81 8.79 -5.30 -6.97
N GLU A 82 9.93 -5.65 -7.56
CA GLU A 82 11.26 -5.45 -6.95
C GLU A 82 11.57 -3.97 -6.69
N ASP A 83 11.04 -3.07 -7.52
CA ASP A 83 11.20 -1.61 -7.38
C ASP A 83 10.44 -1.02 -6.18
N MET A 84 9.63 -1.82 -5.47
CA MET A 84 8.94 -1.41 -4.25
C MET A 84 9.88 -1.43 -3.04
N ILE A 85 10.96 -2.22 -3.10
CA ILE A 85 11.94 -2.43 -2.04
C ILE A 85 12.50 -1.09 -1.51
N PRO A 86 13.00 -0.16 -2.34
CA PRO A 86 13.57 1.08 -1.86
C PRO A 86 12.59 1.90 -1.00
N TRP A 87 11.30 1.91 -1.33
CA TRP A 87 10.27 2.66 -0.58
C TRP A 87 9.94 2.03 0.76
N ILE A 88 10.01 0.70 0.83
CA ILE A 88 9.84 -0.02 2.09
C ILE A 88 11.05 0.22 3.01
N PHE A 89 12.26 0.35 2.45
CA PHE A 89 13.52 0.51 3.20
C PHE A 89 14.06 1.94 3.26
N GLU A 90 13.38 2.94 2.70
CA GLU A 90 13.89 4.33 2.57
C GLU A 90 14.20 4.97 3.94
N ASP A 91 13.57 4.49 5.01
CA ASP A 91 13.84 4.96 6.38
C ASP A 91 15.17 4.40 6.97
N LEU A 92 15.75 3.33 6.40
CA LEU A 92 17.05 2.79 6.87
C LEU A 92 18.26 3.58 6.38
N THR A 93 18.12 4.38 5.32
CA THR A 93 19.25 5.11 4.69
C THR A 93 19.20 6.62 4.93
N SER A 94 18.08 7.15 5.42
CA SER A 94 17.83 8.59 5.53
C SER A 94 18.22 9.23 6.86
N LYS A 95 18.56 8.45 7.89
CA LYS A 95 18.93 8.98 9.21
C LYS A 95 20.30 8.47 9.63
N GLU A 96 21.35 9.21 9.27
CA GLU A 96 22.45 9.38 10.22
C GLU A 96 21.83 9.92 11.52
N PHE A 97 21.84 9.11 12.57
CA PHE A 97 21.47 9.51 13.92
C PHE A 97 22.38 10.67 14.33
N ASP A 98 21.91 11.92 14.24
CA ASP A 98 22.64 13.06 14.77
C ASP A 98 22.52 13.03 16.29
N LEU A 99 23.56 12.49 16.95
CA LEU A 99 23.62 12.32 18.41
C LEU A 99 23.68 13.65 19.18
N ASN A 100 23.58 14.79 18.50
CA ASN A 100 23.71 16.12 19.11
C ASN A 100 22.39 16.79 19.51
N GLU A 101 21.22 16.18 19.24
CA GLU A 101 19.93 16.78 19.66
C GLU A 101 19.44 16.31 21.04
N PHE A 102 20.37 16.11 21.98
CA PHE A 102 20.06 15.94 23.40
C PHE A 102 20.44 17.20 24.18
N SER A 103 19.57 18.21 24.17
CA SER A 103 19.33 19.07 25.34
C SER A 103 18.27 20.14 25.05
N SER A 104 17.05 19.93 25.54
CA SER A 104 16.44 20.79 26.56
C SER A 104 15.15 20.14 27.04
N ILE A 105 15.10 19.96 28.36
CA ILE A 105 13.94 19.48 29.10
C ILE A 105 12.86 20.55 28.96
N ASP A 106 11.74 20.24 28.30
CA ASP A 106 10.47 20.92 28.53
C ASP A 106 9.35 19.89 28.71
N ASP A 107 8.55 20.14 29.74
CA ASP A 107 7.53 19.28 30.34
C ASP A 107 6.21 19.49 29.61
N THR A 108 6.12 18.99 28.38
CA THR A 108 4.84 18.87 27.67
C THR A 108 4.79 17.53 26.97
N GLY A 109 3.90 16.65 27.44
CA GLY A 109 3.69 15.31 26.90
C GLY A 109 3.10 15.32 25.50
N GLU A 110 3.88 15.71 24.50
CA GLU A 110 3.63 15.42 23.10
C GLU A 110 4.48 14.22 22.70
N GLY A 111 3.79 13.08 22.51
CA GLY A 111 4.40 11.86 22.01
C GLY A 111 5.13 12.15 20.70
N LEU A 112 6.40 11.75 20.65
CA LEU A 112 7.26 11.74 19.48
C LEU A 112 6.43 11.32 18.26
N ILE A 113 6.27 12.22 17.31
CA ILE A 113 5.70 11.90 16.01
C ILE A 113 6.73 11.01 15.32
N SER A 114 6.66 9.71 15.58
CA SER A 114 7.22 8.69 14.70
C SER A 114 6.60 8.96 13.35
N HIS A 115 7.38 9.50 12.42
CA HIS A 115 6.96 9.62 11.03
C HIS A 115 6.97 8.18 10.49
N ASP A 116 5.94 7.40 10.84
CA ASP A 116 5.82 6.00 10.48
C ASP A 116 5.89 5.92 8.97
N ASN A 117 6.86 5.16 8.45
CA ASN A 117 6.93 4.95 7.01
C ASN A 117 5.56 4.36 6.58
N PRO A 118 4.84 5.01 5.65
CA PRO A 118 3.48 4.60 5.31
C PRO A 118 3.42 3.26 4.59
N PHE A 119 4.55 2.81 4.06
CA PHE A 119 4.73 1.48 3.48
C PHE A 119 5.28 0.48 4.49
N MET A 120 5.52 0.89 5.74
CA MET A 120 6.12 0.06 6.78
C MET A 120 5.17 -1.08 7.15
N LEU A 121 5.76 -2.26 7.26
CA LEU A 121 4.98 -3.49 7.25
C LEU A 121 4.53 -3.90 8.64
N SER A 122 5.18 -3.41 9.69
CA SER A 122 4.72 -3.57 11.07
C SER A 122 3.35 -2.92 11.29
N THR A 123 3.06 -1.81 10.61
CA THR A 123 1.80 -1.08 10.71
C THR A 123 0.73 -1.60 9.75
N LEU A 124 1.12 -2.08 8.57
CA LEU A 124 0.19 -2.58 7.55
C LEU A 124 -0.17 -4.07 7.70
N ALA A 125 0.75 -4.93 8.15
CA ALA A 125 0.47 -6.36 8.28
C ALA A 125 -0.74 -6.66 9.16
N PRO A 126 -0.97 -6.02 10.33
CA PRO A 126 -2.17 -6.20 11.14
C PRO A 126 -3.48 -6.01 10.37
N ARG A 127 -3.50 -5.13 9.36
CA ARG A 127 -4.67 -4.87 8.53
C ARG A 127 -5.05 -6.06 7.63
N LEU A 128 -4.13 -7.00 7.38
CA LEU A 128 -4.39 -8.19 6.56
C LEU A 128 -5.03 -9.34 7.34
N TRP A 129 -4.99 -9.35 8.69
CA TRP A 129 -5.50 -10.45 9.51
C TRP A 129 -6.96 -10.83 9.24
N PRO A 130 -7.91 -9.88 9.06
CA PRO A 130 -9.29 -10.20 8.70
C PRO A 130 -9.38 -10.99 7.38
N PHE A 131 -8.64 -10.55 6.36
CA PHE A 131 -8.65 -11.15 5.02
C PHE A 131 -8.05 -12.56 4.95
N MET A 132 -7.18 -12.92 5.90
CA MET A 132 -6.64 -14.28 6.01
C MET A 132 -7.71 -15.32 6.35
N ARG A 133 -8.83 -14.89 6.94
CA ARG A 133 -9.97 -15.74 7.31
C ARG A 133 -11.20 -15.51 6.44
N HIS A 134 -11.04 -14.78 5.34
CA HIS A 134 -12.13 -14.40 4.45
C HIS A 134 -12.83 -15.60 3.82
N SER A 135 -14.13 -15.48 3.51
CA SER A 135 -14.95 -16.55 2.92
C SER A 135 -14.46 -16.96 1.51
N ILE A 136 -14.07 -15.97 0.72
CA ILE A 136 -13.56 -16.12 -0.65
C ILE A 136 -12.07 -16.57 -0.66
N THR A 137 -11.78 -17.65 -1.39
CA THR A 137 -10.43 -18.24 -1.47
C THR A 137 -9.40 -17.33 -2.13
N SER A 138 -9.78 -16.58 -3.18
CA SER A 138 -8.86 -15.65 -3.85
C SER A 138 -8.40 -14.54 -2.91
N VAL A 139 -9.31 -13.99 -2.11
CA VAL A 139 -8.99 -12.96 -1.10
C VAL A 139 -7.96 -13.48 -0.10
N ARG A 140 -8.18 -14.68 0.46
CA ARG A 140 -7.21 -15.32 1.37
C ARG A 140 -5.86 -15.53 0.70
N TYR A 141 -5.86 -16.03 -0.53
CA TYR A 141 -4.63 -16.25 -1.29
C TYR A 141 -3.85 -14.95 -1.49
N SER A 142 -4.53 -13.87 -1.86
CA SER A 142 -3.88 -12.57 -2.13
C SER A 142 -3.40 -11.89 -0.84
N ALA A 143 -4.13 -12.03 0.26
CA ALA A 143 -3.65 -11.61 1.58
C ALA A 143 -2.35 -12.36 1.99
N ILE A 144 -2.34 -13.69 1.83
CA ILE A 144 -1.14 -14.51 2.08
C ILE A 144 -0.01 -14.11 1.13
N ARG A 145 -0.29 -13.94 -0.16
CA ARG A 145 0.72 -13.56 -1.17
C ARG A 145 1.37 -12.23 -0.82
N THR A 146 0.57 -11.27 -0.38
CA THR A 146 1.04 -9.96 0.10
C THR A 146 1.97 -10.13 1.31
N LEU A 147 1.59 -10.93 2.31
CA LEU A 147 2.45 -11.26 3.46
C LEU A 147 3.72 -12.03 3.10
N VAL A 148 3.66 -12.97 2.15
CA VAL A 148 4.81 -13.74 1.71
C VAL A 148 5.79 -12.86 0.95
N ASN A 149 5.30 -11.96 0.09
CA ASN A 149 6.13 -10.95 -0.55
C ASN A 149 6.85 -10.13 0.53
N PHE A 150 6.17 -9.73 1.61
CA PHE A 150 6.80 -9.06 2.75
C PHE A 150 7.89 -9.88 3.44
N SER A 151 7.63 -11.16 3.70
CA SER A 151 8.63 -12.04 4.34
C SER A 151 9.84 -12.29 3.45
N SER A 152 9.63 -12.47 2.14
CA SER A 152 10.71 -12.67 1.16
C SER A 152 11.64 -11.47 1.04
N LEU A 153 11.13 -10.29 1.40
CA LEU A 153 11.87 -9.04 1.45
C LEU A 153 12.57 -8.81 2.82
N GLY A 154 12.41 -9.69 3.81
CA GLY A 154 13.09 -9.60 5.11
C GLY A 154 12.45 -8.64 6.11
N LEU A 155 11.14 -8.41 6.02
CA LEU A 155 10.42 -7.38 6.77
C LEU A 155 9.53 -7.90 7.91
N LEU A 156 9.71 -9.17 8.28
CA LEU A 156 9.14 -9.86 9.45
C LEU A 156 10.23 -10.75 10.07
#